data_AF-A0A521K559-F1
#
_entry.id   AF-A0A521K559-F1
#
_cell.length_a   1.000
_cell.length_b   1.000
_cell.length_c   1.000
_cell.angle_alpha   90.00
_cell.angle_beta   90.00
_cell.angle_gamma   90.00
#
_symmetry.space_group_name_H-M   'P 1'
#
loop_
_entity.id
_entity.type
_entity.pdbx_description
1 polymer ?
#
loop_
_entity_poly.entity_id
_entity_poly.type
_entity_poly.pdbx_seq_one_letter_code
_entity_poly.pdbx_strand_id
1 'polypeptide(L)'
;MPLDPLRLYRLVLDVALRENIALLNVGEGIFFLPERAFVYNVGKAIAVNATSLFGSDRVRWLPETKVGSGGPSDLVYEVEGQKGLVIEFKRRGNIDRNLQDLTKLADLDGNKYHRFFCVLVDAWPEKLHEDPRITNIESCLSPPKKVARVKSQFDFFSTLDRDFVNQVCCVVCLWEIT
;
A
#
# COMPACT_ATOMS: atom_id res chain seq x y z
N MET A 1 -3.39 18.64 10.60
CA MET A 1 -2.58 17.76 11.47
C MET A 1 -1.65 16.99 10.56
N PRO A 2 -0.41 16.66 10.95
CA PRO A 2 0.41 15.80 10.10
C PRO A 2 -0.29 14.45 9.88
N LEU A 3 -0.08 13.86 8.70
CA LEU A 3 -0.53 12.51 8.39
C LEU A 3 -0.07 11.53 9.48
N ASP A 4 -0.95 10.65 9.94
CA ASP A 4 -0.63 9.54 10.84
C ASP A 4 -0.43 8.24 10.02
N PRO A 5 0.81 7.77 9.82
CA PRO A 5 1.08 6.57 9.03
C PRO A 5 0.41 5.30 9.58
N LEU A 6 0.30 5.16 10.91
CA LEU A 6 -0.33 3.98 11.51
C LEU A 6 -1.84 3.96 11.27
N ARG A 7 -2.50 5.13 11.19
CA ARG A 7 -3.90 5.21 10.76
C ARG A 7 -4.06 4.83 9.29
N LEU A 8 -3.18 5.33 8.41
CA LEU A 8 -3.18 4.93 7.00
C LEU A 8 -3.03 3.40 6.87
N TYR A 9 -2.09 2.81 7.62
CA TYR A 9 -1.87 1.38 7.64
C TYR A 9 -3.13 0.59 8.03
N ARG A 10 -3.78 0.99 9.13
CA ARG A 10 -5.03 0.35 9.60
C ARG A 10 -6.14 0.45 8.55
N LEU A 11 -6.29 1.60 7.89
CA LEU A 11 -7.26 1.75 6.80
C LEU A 11 -7.00 0.80 5.64
N VAL A 12 -5.74 0.63 5.23
CA VAL A 12 -5.37 -0.34 4.18
C VAL A 12 -5.68 -1.77 4.61
N LEU A 13 -5.32 -2.13 5.85
CA LEU A 13 -5.60 -3.46 6.42
C LEU A 13 -7.09 -3.75 6.50
N ASP A 14 -7.90 -2.80 6.99
CA ASP A 14 -9.35 -2.95 7.13
C ASP A 14 -10.02 -3.14 5.76
N VAL A 15 -9.55 -2.42 4.74
CA VAL A 15 -10.00 -2.61 3.36
C VAL A 15 -9.64 -4.01 2.87
N ALA A 16 -8.39 -4.45 3.03
CA ALA A 16 -7.95 -5.78 2.59
C ALA A 16 -8.75 -6.91 3.27
N LEU A 17 -8.98 -6.81 4.59
CA LEU A 17 -9.77 -7.76 5.35
C LEU A 17 -11.23 -7.81 4.89
N ARG A 18 -11.87 -6.65 4.73
CA ARG A 18 -13.27 -6.57 4.30
C ARG A 18 -13.46 -7.16 2.90
N GLU A 19 -12.59 -6.81 1.96
CA GLU A 19 -12.67 -7.35 0.60
C GLU A 19 -12.39 -8.85 0.58
N ASN A 20 -11.44 -9.33 1.39
CA ASN A 20 -11.20 -10.77 1.55
C ASN A 20 -12.45 -11.51 2.05
N ILE A 21 -13.08 -11.02 3.13
CA ILE A 21 -14.30 -11.63 3.68
C ILE A 21 -15.42 -11.66 2.63
N ALA A 22 -15.59 -10.58 1.87
CA ALA A 22 -16.59 -10.53 0.80
C ALA A 22 -16.31 -11.55 -0.31
N LEU A 23 -15.04 -11.72 -0.69
CA LEU A 23 -14.61 -12.68 -1.71
C LEU A 23 -14.72 -14.13 -1.25
N LEU A 24 -14.45 -14.40 0.03
CA LEU A 24 -14.59 -15.74 0.60
C LEU A 24 -16.03 -16.26 0.49
N ASN A 25 -17.02 -15.36 0.58
CA ASN A 25 -18.44 -15.72 0.40
C ASN A 25 -18.79 -16.18 -1.02
N VAL A 26 -17.93 -15.92 -2.01
CA VAL A 26 -18.07 -16.40 -3.40
C VAL A 26 -16.99 -17.39 -3.80
N GLY A 27 -16.26 -17.94 -2.83
CA GLY A 27 -15.23 -18.96 -3.04
C GLY A 27 -13.87 -18.42 -3.48
N GLU A 28 -13.63 -17.11 -3.37
CA GLU A 28 -12.40 -16.45 -3.78
C GLU A 28 -11.64 -15.84 -2.58
N GLY A 29 -10.36 -15.52 -2.76
CA GLY A 29 -9.57 -14.81 -1.75
C GLY A 29 -9.16 -13.41 -2.18
N ILE A 30 -8.46 -12.66 -1.32
CA ILE A 30 -8.02 -11.29 -1.62
C ILE A 30 -7.18 -11.19 -2.91
N PHE A 31 -6.44 -12.25 -3.26
CA PHE A 31 -5.69 -12.33 -4.51
C PHE A 31 -6.55 -12.65 -5.74
N PHE A 32 -7.88 -12.62 -5.63
CA PHE A 32 -8.77 -12.49 -6.78
C PHE A 32 -9.07 -11.02 -7.11
N LEU A 33 -8.99 -10.10 -6.13
CA LEU A 33 -9.30 -8.69 -6.31
C LEU A 33 -8.30 -7.99 -7.24
N PRO A 34 -8.72 -7.39 -8.37
CA PRO A 34 -7.83 -6.62 -9.21
C PRO A 34 -7.15 -5.48 -8.43
N GLU A 35 -5.87 -5.25 -8.69
CA GLU A 35 -5.09 -4.20 -8.01
C GLU A 35 -5.76 -2.83 -8.09
N ARG A 36 -6.24 -2.42 -9.27
CA ARG A 36 -6.98 -1.16 -9.46
C ARG A 36 -8.26 -1.08 -8.62
N ALA A 37 -8.96 -2.20 -8.41
CA ALA A 37 -10.15 -2.24 -7.56
C ALA A 37 -9.76 -2.08 -6.07
N PHE A 38 -8.65 -2.70 -5.66
CA PHE A 38 -8.09 -2.50 -4.32
C PHE A 38 -7.67 -1.05 -4.09
N VAL A 39 -6.93 -0.45 -5.03
CA VAL A 39 -6.54 0.97 -5.03
C VAL A 39 -7.78 1.86 -4.90
N TYR A 40 -8.83 1.60 -5.67
CA TYR A 40 -10.07 2.36 -5.59
C TYR A 40 -10.73 2.25 -4.21
N ASN A 41 -10.82 1.04 -3.65
CA ASN A 41 -11.43 0.81 -2.34
C ASN A 41 -10.63 1.45 -1.20
N VAL A 42 -9.30 1.42 -1.26
CA VAL A 42 -8.42 2.12 -0.32
C VAL A 42 -8.57 3.64 -0.48
N GLY A 43 -8.56 4.14 -1.72
CA GLY A 43 -8.81 5.53 -2.04
C GLY A 43 -10.12 6.01 -1.42
N LYS A 44 -11.24 5.34 -1.69
CA LYS A 44 -12.54 5.65 -1.09
C LYS A 44 -12.50 5.65 0.44
N ALA A 45 -11.85 4.67 1.07
CA ALA A 45 -11.75 4.61 2.52
C ALA A 45 -10.97 5.78 3.11
N ILE A 46 -9.89 6.23 2.44
CA ILE A 46 -9.13 7.42 2.82
C ILE A 46 -10.00 8.68 2.70
N ALA A 47 -10.73 8.86 1.59
CA ALA A 47 -11.61 10.02 1.40
C ALA A 47 -12.67 10.12 2.50
N VAL A 48 -13.33 9.00 2.83
CA VAL A 48 -14.32 8.94 3.92
C VAL A 48 -13.71 9.30 5.28
N ASN A 49 -12.43 8.99 5.48
CA ASN A 49 -11.71 9.22 6.74
C ASN A 49 -10.77 10.44 6.69
N ALA A 50 -10.93 11.34 5.70
CA ALA A 50 -9.96 12.40 5.40
C ALA A 50 -9.67 13.31 6.60
N THR A 51 -10.70 13.78 7.31
CA THR A 51 -10.52 14.62 8.50
C THR A 51 -9.71 13.92 9.58
N SER A 52 -9.93 12.62 9.77
CA SER A 52 -9.22 11.84 10.79
C SER A 52 -7.75 11.57 10.43
N LEU A 53 -7.45 11.54 9.13
CA LEU A 53 -6.14 11.16 8.59
C LEU A 53 -5.25 12.38 8.31
N PHE A 54 -5.82 13.43 7.74
CA PHE A 54 -5.12 14.66 7.33
C PHE A 54 -5.45 15.86 8.24
N GLY A 55 -6.42 15.74 9.15
CA GLY A 55 -6.95 16.89 9.90
C GLY A 55 -7.73 17.88 9.04
N SER A 56 -8.12 17.49 7.82
CA SER A 56 -8.88 18.31 6.87
C SER A 56 -9.78 17.40 6.02
N ASP A 57 -11.00 17.83 5.73
CA ASP A 57 -11.91 17.22 4.76
C ASP A 57 -11.72 17.77 3.34
N ARG A 58 -10.97 18.87 3.19
CA ARG A 58 -10.64 19.50 1.91
C ARG A 58 -9.51 18.76 1.23
N VAL A 59 -9.84 17.57 0.74
CA VAL A 59 -8.93 16.68 0.03
C VAL A 59 -9.43 16.41 -1.38
N ARG A 60 -8.51 16.30 -2.32
CA ARG A 60 -8.81 15.89 -3.70
C ARG A 60 -8.22 14.51 -3.94
N TRP A 61 -9.09 13.52 -4.13
CA TRP A 61 -8.72 12.16 -4.51
C TRP A 61 -8.48 12.08 -6.02
N LEU A 62 -7.27 11.68 -6.41
CA LEU A 62 -6.79 11.64 -7.78
C LEU A 62 -6.22 10.24 -8.08
N PRO A 63 -7.03 9.27 -8.54
CA PRO A 63 -6.52 7.96 -8.97
C PRO A 63 -5.70 8.08 -10.25
N GLU A 64 -4.72 7.18 -10.45
CA GLU A 64 -3.92 7.05 -11.68
C GLU A 64 -3.38 8.39 -12.20
N THR A 65 -2.79 9.18 -11.31
CA THR A 65 -2.40 10.56 -11.59
C THR A 65 -0.90 10.71 -11.69
N LYS A 66 -0.44 11.37 -12.76
CA LYS A 66 0.98 11.65 -12.97
C LYS A 66 1.47 12.73 -11.99
N VAL A 67 2.41 12.34 -11.14
CA VAL A 67 3.18 13.22 -10.27
C VAL A 67 4.67 13.00 -10.53
N GLY A 68 5.44 14.08 -10.70
CA GLY A 68 6.87 13.99 -11.05
C GLY A 68 7.13 13.57 -12.50
N SER A 69 8.32 12.99 -12.73
CA SER A 69 8.83 12.64 -14.07
C SER A 69 8.47 11.23 -14.55
N GLY A 70 8.02 10.35 -13.65
CA GLY A 70 7.66 8.95 -13.96
C GLY A 70 6.28 8.76 -14.62
N GLY A 71 5.83 7.51 -14.65
CA GLY A 71 4.45 7.17 -15.00
C GLY A 71 3.44 7.66 -13.95
N PRO A 72 2.13 7.46 -14.20
CA PRO A 72 1.10 7.73 -13.20
C PRO A 72 1.37 7.00 -11.88
N SER A 73 1.00 7.64 -10.78
CA SER A 73 0.90 7.00 -9.46
C SER A 73 -0.49 6.45 -9.25
N ASP A 74 -0.59 5.28 -8.62
CA ASP A 74 -1.85 4.58 -8.43
C ASP A 74 -2.86 5.41 -7.64
N LEU A 75 -2.40 6.07 -6.57
CA LEU A 75 -3.24 6.89 -5.70
C LEU A 75 -2.54 8.18 -5.29
N VAL A 76 -3.15 9.32 -5.62
CA VAL A 76 -2.71 10.64 -5.20
C VAL A 76 -3.83 11.34 -4.42
N TYR A 77 -3.44 12.03 -3.36
CA TYR A 77 -4.26 12.93 -2.58
C TYR A 77 -3.59 14.29 -2.49
N GLU A 78 -4.32 15.33 -2.86
CA GLU A 78 -3.94 16.71 -2.53
C GLU A 78 -4.75 17.18 -1.33
N VAL A 79 -4.08 17.85 -0.39
CA VAL A 79 -4.67 18.35 0.84
C VAL A 79 -4.43 19.85 0.89
N GLU A 80 -5.49 20.66 1.01
CA GLU A 80 -5.35 22.11 0.99
C GLU A 80 -4.41 22.60 2.12
N GLY A 81 -3.38 23.36 1.75
CA GLY A 81 -2.42 23.96 2.68
C GLY A 81 -1.48 22.98 3.38
N GLN A 82 -1.42 21.71 2.97
CA GLN A 82 -0.63 20.66 3.62
C GLN A 82 0.10 19.77 2.60
N LYS A 83 0.99 18.90 3.08
CA LYS A 83 1.58 17.85 2.23
C LYS A 83 0.48 16.93 1.73
N GLY A 84 0.52 16.61 0.44
CA GLY A 84 -0.31 15.57 -0.15
C GLY A 84 0.17 14.17 0.23
N LEU A 85 -0.47 13.16 -0.35
CA LEU A 85 -0.15 11.75 -0.16
C LEU A 85 -0.07 11.07 -1.52
N VAL A 86 0.96 10.25 -1.74
CA VAL A 86 1.14 9.42 -2.92
C VAL A 86 1.39 7.98 -2.46
N ILE A 87 0.64 7.04 -3.01
CA ILE A 87 0.79 5.61 -2.74
C ILE A 87 0.88 4.84 -4.05
N GLU A 88 1.90 4.00 -4.17
CA GLU A 88 1.96 2.94 -5.19
C GLU A 88 1.54 1.61 -4.58
N PHE A 89 0.77 0.83 -5.31
CA PHE A 89 0.27 -0.47 -4.89
C PHE A 89 0.87 -1.57 -5.74
N LYS A 90 1.13 -2.72 -5.10
CA LYS A 90 1.42 -3.97 -5.79
C LYS A 90 0.68 -5.13 -5.17
N ARG A 91 0.35 -6.11 -6.00
CA ARG A 91 0.05 -7.48 -5.58
C ARG A 91 1.16 -8.43 -5.94
N ARG A 92 1.42 -9.42 -5.07
CA ARG A 92 2.33 -10.56 -5.32
C ARG A 92 3.67 -10.08 -5.91
N GLY A 93 4.31 -9.14 -5.21
CA GLY A 93 5.37 -8.30 -5.75
C GLY A 93 6.53 -9.06 -6.44
N ASN A 94 6.99 -8.50 -7.57
CA ASN A 94 8.26 -8.84 -8.22
C ASN A 94 9.24 -7.68 -7.97
N ILE A 95 10.42 -7.99 -7.42
CA ILE A 95 11.38 -6.98 -6.97
C ILE A 95 11.82 -6.01 -8.08
N ASP A 96 12.02 -6.50 -9.31
CA ASP A 96 12.48 -5.65 -10.43
C ASP A 96 11.42 -4.62 -10.82
N ARG A 97 10.15 -5.01 -10.75
CA ARG A 97 9.02 -4.11 -11.00
C ARG A 97 8.82 -3.12 -9.85
N ASN A 98 9.07 -3.57 -8.62
CA ASN A 98 8.94 -2.72 -7.43
C ASN A 98 10.01 -1.62 -7.39
N LEU A 99 11.24 -1.89 -7.84
CA LEU A 99 12.35 -0.92 -7.79
C LEU A 99 12.06 0.36 -8.58
N GLN A 100 11.41 0.24 -9.73
CA GLN A 100 11.03 1.39 -10.55
C GLN A 100 10.04 2.31 -9.82
N ASP A 101 9.01 1.72 -9.21
CA ASP A 101 8.01 2.48 -8.45
C ASP A 101 8.59 3.06 -7.15
N LEU A 102 9.47 2.34 -6.47
CA LEU A 102 10.17 2.82 -5.28
C LEU A 102 11.10 4.00 -5.60
N THR A 103 11.82 3.94 -6.71
CA THR A 103 12.68 5.03 -7.19
C THR A 103 11.84 6.24 -7.60
N LYS A 104 10.76 6.02 -8.35
CA LYS A 104 9.78 7.04 -8.73
C LYS A 104 9.24 7.76 -7.50
N LEU A 105 8.80 7.02 -6.48
CA LEU A 105 8.36 7.59 -5.21
C LEU A 105 9.46 8.40 -4.55
N ALA A 106 10.67 7.85 -4.42
CA ALA A 106 11.77 8.52 -3.74
C ALA A 106 12.24 9.81 -4.43
N ASP A 107 12.00 9.96 -5.74
CA ASP A 107 12.31 11.17 -6.51
C ASP A 107 11.23 12.27 -6.39
N LEU A 108 10.06 11.97 -5.82
CA LEU A 108 9.04 12.98 -5.55
C LEU A 108 9.50 13.93 -4.45
N ASP A 109 9.10 15.19 -4.56
CA ASP A 109 9.36 16.21 -3.54
C ASP A 109 8.73 15.83 -2.19
N GLY A 110 9.58 15.40 -1.25
CA GLY A 110 9.19 15.02 0.10
C GLY A 110 8.66 16.20 0.93
N ASN A 111 8.86 17.45 0.51
CA ASN A 111 8.19 18.61 1.11
C ASN A 111 6.77 18.79 0.61
N LYS A 112 6.43 18.21 -0.55
CA LYS A 112 5.09 18.28 -1.14
C LYS A 112 4.25 17.05 -0.82
N TYR A 113 4.85 15.87 -0.73
CA TYR A 113 4.10 14.60 -0.56
C TYR A 113 4.67 13.72 0.54
N HIS A 114 3.77 13.10 1.29
CA HIS A 114 4.05 11.83 1.96
C HIS A 114 3.99 10.70 0.92
N ARG A 115 4.94 9.77 0.98
CA ARG A 115 5.20 8.80 -0.10
C ARG A 115 5.19 7.40 0.50
N PHE A 116 4.28 6.55 0.04
CA PHE A 116 4.15 5.19 0.54
C PHE A 116 4.17 4.15 -0.58
N PHE A 117 4.68 2.98 -0.23
CA PHE A 117 4.63 1.79 -1.07
C PHE A 117 3.80 0.74 -0.33
N CYS A 118 2.73 0.24 -0.96
CA CYS A 118 1.83 -0.75 -0.39
C CYS A 118 1.90 -2.04 -1.19
N VAL A 119 2.06 -3.18 -0.51
CA VAL A 119 2.07 -4.48 -1.17
C VAL A 119 1.22 -5.47 -0.40
N LEU A 120 0.36 -6.20 -1.13
CA LEU A 120 -0.27 -7.43 -0.63
C LEU A 120 0.57 -8.63 -1.08
N VAL A 121 1.12 -9.36 -0.11
CA VAL A 121 2.01 -10.51 -0.36
C VAL A 121 1.33 -11.79 0.09
N ASP A 122 1.24 -12.76 -0.81
CA ASP A 122 0.81 -14.12 -0.50
C ASP A 122 1.94 -14.85 0.22
N ALA A 123 1.75 -15.34 1.44
CA ALA A 123 2.80 -16.04 2.19
C ALA A 123 2.25 -17.28 2.88
N TRP A 124 3.11 -18.29 3.03
CA TRP A 124 2.82 -19.44 3.86
C TRP A 124 2.92 -19.07 5.33
N PRO A 125 2.07 -19.64 6.23
CA PRO A 125 2.10 -19.33 7.66
C PRO A 125 3.49 -19.42 8.31
N GLU A 126 4.29 -20.39 7.90
CA GLU A 126 5.65 -20.62 8.41
C GLU A 126 6.71 -19.65 7.85
N LYS A 127 6.38 -18.82 6.85
CA LYS A 127 7.30 -17.87 6.19
C LYS A 127 6.87 -16.40 6.30
N LEU A 128 5.87 -16.09 7.12
CA LEU A 128 5.26 -14.75 7.18
C LEU A 128 6.26 -13.61 7.45
N HIS A 129 7.34 -13.89 8.19
CA HIS A 129 8.31 -12.88 8.61
C HIS A 129 9.62 -12.88 7.81
N GLU A 130 9.81 -13.88 6.94
CA GLU A 130 11.07 -14.12 6.24
C GLU A 130 10.91 -14.07 4.72
N ASP A 131 9.75 -13.60 4.23
CA ASP A 131 9.50 -13.53 2.79
C ASP A 131 10.49 -12.59 2.09
N PRO A 132 11.32 -13.07 1.14
CA PRO A 132 12.29 -12.25 0.44
C PRO A 132 11.68 -11.06 -0.29
N ARG A 133 10.39 -11.13 -0.69
CA ARG A 133 9.69 -10.02 -1.34
C ARG A 133 9.45 -8.84 -0.39
N ILE A 134 9.42 -9.10 0.92
CA ILE A 134 9.30 -8.08 1.96
C ILE A 134 10.69 -7.52 2.31
N THR A 135 11.66 -8.40 2.61
CA THR A 135 12.99 -7.96 3.07
C THR A 135 13.79 -7.25 1.96
N ASN A 136 13.62 -7.64 0.70
CA ASN A 136 14.31 -6.97 -0.41
C ASN A 136 13.81 -5.54 -0.65
N ILE A 137 12.56 -5.21 -0.33
CA ILE A 137 12.03 -3.84 -0.45
C ILE A 137 12.77 -2.90 0.53
N GLU A 138 13.13 -3.39 1.71
CA GLU A 138 13.79 -2.59 2.75
C GLU A 138 15.24 -2.23 2.42
N SER A 139 15.89 -2.99 1.53
CA SER A 139 17.29 -2.81 1.15
C SER A 139 17.47 -2.31 -0.29
N CYS A 140 16.40 -2.07 -1.05
CA CYS A 140 16.49 -1.81 -2.48
C CYS A 140 16.92 -0.37 -2.85
N LEU A 141 16.78 0.60 -1.95
CA LEU A 141 17.20 1.99 -2.20
C LEU A 141 18.55 2.27 -1.53
N SER A 142 19.41 2.98 -2.26
CA SER A 142 20.70 3.46 -1.73
C SER A 142 20.53 4.79 -0.98
N PRO A 143 21.32 5.03 0.09
CA PRO A 143 21.35 6.30 0.79
C PRO A 143 21.57 7.51 -0.15
N PRO A 144 20.95 8.68 0.13
CA PRO A 144 20.25 9.04 1.38
C PRO A 144 18.79 8.58 1.46
N LYS A 145 18.24 8.00 0.39
CA LYS A 145 16.85 7.52 0.34
C LYS A 145 16.66 6.33 1.28
N LYS A 146 15.53 6.27 1.98
CA LYS A 146 15.21 5.17 2.90
C LYS A 146 13.81 4.64 2.67
N VAL A 147 13.65 3.34 2.93
CA VAL A 147 12.38 2.64 2.98
C VAL A 147 12.20 2.15 4.42
N ALA A 148 11.15 2.61 5.09
CA ALA A 148 10.88 2.25 6.48
C ALA A 148 9.50 1.62 6.60
N ARG A 149 9.39 0.52 7.35
CA ARG A 149 8.08 -0.06 7.65
C ARG A 149 7.26 0.95 8.47
N VAL A 150 5.99 1.11 8.12
CA VAL A 150 5.05 1.89 8.93
C VAL A 150 4.75 1.19 10.27
N LYS A 151 4.80 -0.15 10.27
CA LYS A 151 4.63 -0.99 11.47
C LYS A 151 5.78 -1.98 11.55
N SER A 152 6.36 -2.19 12.74
CA SER A 152 7.51 -3.09 12.94
C SER A 152 7.26 -4.52 12.44
N GLN A 153 6.04 -5.01 12.66
CA GLN A 153 5.54 -6.27 12.16
C GLN A 153 4.27 -6.04 11.35
N PHE A 154 4.23 -6.54 10.12
CA PHE A 154 3.05 -6.48 9.29
C PHE A 154 1.99 -7.46 9.77
N ASP A 155 0.73 -7.01 9.75
CA ASP A 155 -0.43 -7.85 9.96
C ASP A 155 -0.68 -8.75 8.75
N PHE A 156 -1.28 -9.90 9.03
CA PHE A 156 -1.66 -10.87 8.03
C PHE A 156 -3.00 -11.50 8.37
N PHE A 157 -3.62 -12.09 7.36
CA PHE A 157 -4.85 -12.88 7.52
C PHE A 157 -4.87 -14.04 6.54
N SER A 158 -5.57 -15.11 6.89
CA SER A 158 -5.75 -16.25 5.99
C SER A 158 -6.67 -15.91 4.82
N THR A 159 -6.34 -16.42 3.64
CA THR A 159 -7.07 -16.21 2.39
C THR A 159 -7.09 -17.51 1.57
N LEU A 160 -7.95 -17.54 0.56
CA LEU A 160 -7.85 -18.51 -0.52
C LEU A 160 -6.92 -17.98 -1.62
N ASP A 161 -6.34 -18.90 -2.37
CA ASP A 161 -5.62 -18.63 -3.59
C ASP A 161 -5.85 -19.80 -4.55
N ARG A 162 -6.30 -19.52 -5.78
CA ARG A 162 -6.61 -20.57 -6.76
C ARG A 162 -5.38 -21.36 -7.20
N ASP A 163 -4.20 -20.76 -7.07
CA ASP A 163 -2.93 -21.37 -7.49
C ASP A 163 -2.42 -22.39 -6.46
N PHE A 164 -3.04 -22.47 -5.27
CA PHE A 164 -2.57 -23.28 -4.15
C PHE A 164 -3.69 -24.11 -3.51
N VAL A 165 -3.42 -25.39 -3.29
CA VAL A 165 -4.38 -26.33 -2.67
C VAL A 165 -4.49 -26.11 -1.15
N ASN A 166 -3.44 -25.56 -0.53
CA ASN A 166 -3.35 -25.30 0.90
C ASN A 166 -3.63 -23.82 1.20
N GLN A 167 -4.11 -23.54 2.42
CA GLN A 167 -4.39 -22.18 2.89
C GLN A 167 -3.15 -21.29 2.82
N VAL A 168 -3.30 -20.12 2.19
CA VAL A 168 -2.27 -19.10 2.08
C VAL A 168 -2.67 -17.91 2.96
N CYS A 169 -1.70 -17.16 3.47
CA CYS A 169 -1.95 -15.90 4.15
C CYS A 169 -1.71 -14.72 3.19
N CYS A 170 -2.42 -13.62 3.42
CA CYS A 170 -2.08 -12.33 2.86
C CYS A 170 -1.39 -11.49 3.94
N VAL A 171 -0.15 -11.09 3.71
CA VAL A 171 0.56 -10.10 4.50
C VAL A 171 0.30 -8.71 3.92
N VAL A 172 -0.13 -7.78 4.77
CA VAL A 172 -0.41 -6.40 4.37
C VAL A 172 0.78 -5.52 4.72
N CYS A 173 1.53 -5.14 3.69
CA CYS A 173 2.75 -4.35 3.85
C CYS A 173 2.54 -2.89 3.45
N LEU A 174 3.07 -1.98 4.27
CA LEU A 174 3.13 -0.55 3.96
C LEU A 174 4.47 0.01 4.43
N TRP A 175 5.18 0.63 3.51
CA TRP A 175 6.43 1.33 3.79
C TRP A 175 6.30 2.81 3.50
N GLU A 176 6.94 3.63 4.31
CA GLU A 176 7.17 5.05 4.06
C GLU A 176 8.50 5.24 3.33
N ILE A 177 8.51 6.14 2.35
CA ILE A 177 9.69 6.49 1.56
C ILE A 177 10.16 7.89 1.96
N THR A 178 11.38 7.99 2.50
CA THR A 178 11.98 9.25 2.96
C THR A 178 13.22 9.61 2.17
#